data_AF-K0WHB9-F1
#
_entry.id   AF-K0WHB9-F1
#
_cell.length_a   1.000
_cell.length_b   1.000
_cell.length_c   1.000
_cell.angle_alpha   90.00
_cell.angle_beta   90.00
_cell.angle_gamma   90.00
#
_symmetry.space_group_name_H-M   'P 1'
#
loop_
_entity.id
_entity.type
_entity.pdbx_description
1 polymer ?
#
loop_
_entity_poly.entity_id
_entity_poly.type
_entity_poly.pdbx_seq_one_letter_code
_entity_poly.pdbx_strand_id
1 'polypeptide(L)'
;FEGILNGTSNFVLGRMEKGLDFASAVAEAQALGYAEADPTADVEGFDVRLKVVILANELLGANLKPADVSCIGISKLSPTDIQTAARTESRWKLIGSAVRNADGTISGSVAPQQLPLGHPLAGVNGATNAVSLNTELLGSVTVTGPGAGRMETAYALLSDIVAIHTAHPPEFAKEAA
;
A
#
# COMPACT_ATOMS: atom_id res chain seq x y z
N PHE A 1 10.98 4.21 1.04
CA PHE A 1 9.65 4.36 1.64
C PHE A 1 9.16 3.01 2.11
N GLU A 2 8.16 2.99 2.97
CA GLU A 2 7.41 1.81 3.36
C GLU A 2 5.92 2.18 3.44
N GLY A 3 5.02 1.24 3.21
CA GLY A 3 3.61 1.56 3.21
C GLY A 3 2.67 0.36 3.25
N ILE A 4 1.48 0.64 3.77
CA ILE A 4 0.29 -0.19 3.65
C ILE A 4 -0.42 0.26 2.38
N LEU A 5 -0.25 -0.48 1.28
CA LEU A 5 -0.70 -0.07 -0.05
C LEU A 5 -1.96 -0.80 -0.53
N ASN A 6 -2.49 -1.71 0.28
CA ASN A 6 -3.68 -2.51 -0.04
C ASN A 6 -4.62 -2.58 1.17
N GLY A 7 -5.80 -1.99 1.02
CA GLY A 7 -6.80 -1.92 2.10
C GLY A 7 -7.39 -3.27 2.48
N THR A 8 -7.56 -4.18 1.53
CA THR A 8 -8.12 -5.52 1.76
C THR A 8 -7.25 -6.33 2.71
N SER A 9 -5.96 -6.45 2.41
CA SER A 9 -5.00 -7.15 3.27
C SER A 9 -4.89 -6.51 4.66
N ASN A 10 -4.92 -5.17 4.76
CA ASN A 10 -4.89 -4.46 6.05
C ASN A 10 -6.17 -4.71 6.87
N PHE A 11 -7.33 -4.75 6.20
CA PHE A 11 -8.60 -5.09 6.84
C PHE A 11 -8.57 -6.53 7.37
N VAL A 12 -8.14 -7.51 6.55
CA VAL A 12 -8.05 -8.93 6.93
C VAL A 12 -7.15 -9.11 8.16
N LEU A 13 -5.94 -8.54 8.15
CA LEU A 13 -5.05 -8.59 9.31
C LEU A 13 -5.69 -7.98 10.56
N GLY A 14 -6.37 -6.84 10.42
CA GLY A 14 -7.08 -6.20 11.52
C GLY A 14 -8.28 -7.01 12.05
N ARG A 15 -8.90 -7.87 11.23
CA ARG A 15 -9.92 -8.83 11.68
C ARG A 15 -9.29 -10.02 12.40
N MET A 16 -8.16 -10.51 11.91
CA MET A 16 -7.42 -11.58 12.59
C MET A 16 -6.92 -11.13 13.96
N GLU A 17 -6.50 -9.87 14.11
CA GLU A 17 -6.17 -9.26 15.41
C GLU A 17 -7.36 -9.27 16.39
N LYS A 18 -8.59 -9.26 15.89
CA LYS A 18 -9.83 -9.37 16.69
C LYS A 18 -10.26 -10.81 16.96
N GLY A 19 -9.45 -11.79 16.55
CA GLY A 19 -9.64 -13.21 16.86
C GLY A 19 -10.27 -14.04 15.75
N LEU A 20 -10.52 -13.48 14.56
CA LEU A 20 -10.93 -14.29 13.42
C LEU A 20 -9.76 -15.10 12.85
N ASP A 21 -10.06 -16.28 12.32
CA ASP A 21 -9.11 -16.97 11.44
C ASP A 21 -9.04 -16.28 10.06
N PHE A 22 -8.02 -16.63 9.29
CA PHE A 22 -7.75 -16.01 7.98
C PHE A 22 -8.94 -16.15 7.02
N ALA A 23 -9.54 -17.34 6.93
CA ALA A 23 -10.65 -17.61 6.02
C ALA A 23 -11.91 -16.80 6.38
N SER A 24 -12.23 -16.71 7.67
CA SER A 24 -13.35 -15.93 8.18
C SER A 24 -13.13 -14.43 7.99
N ALA A 25 -11.90 -13.95 8.20
CA ALA A 25 -11.53 -12.56 7.97
C ALA A 25 -11.65 -12.17 6.48
N VAL A 26 -11.24 -13.05 5.56
CA VAL A 26 -11.44 -12.88 4.11
C VAL A 26 -12.93 -12.89 3.76
N ALA A 27 -13.70 -13.84 4.30
CA ALA A 27 -15.15 -13.91 4.06
C ALA A 27 -15.88 -12.65 4.54
N GLU A 28 -15.51 -12.09 5.70
CA GLU A 28 -16.04 -10.80 6.18
C GLU A 28 -15.66 -9.66 5.23
N ALA A 29 -14.40 -9.62 4.76
CA ALA A 29 -13.96 -8.62 3.79
C ALA A 29 -14.77 -8.68 2.48
N GLN A 30 -15.10 -9.88 2.00
CA GLN A 30 -15.94 -10.10 0.82
C GLN A 30 -17.39 -9.64 1.04
N ALA A 31 -17.98 -10.01 2.18
CA ALA A 31 -19.35 -9.61 2.53
C ALA A 31 -19.52 -8.08 2.63
N LEU A 32 -18.47 -7.37 3.06
CA LEU A 32 -18.45 -5.92 3.15
C LEU A 32 -18.02 -5.22 1.85
N GLY A 33 -17.67 -5.99 0.81
CA GLY A 33 -17.24 -5.46 -0.49
C GLY A 33 -15.82 -4.87 -0.49
N TYR A 34 -14.99 -5.21 0.50
CA TYR A 34 -13.56 -4.87 0.50
C TYR A 34 -12.76 -5.83 -0.37
N ALA A 35 -13.12 -7.11 -0.40
CA ALA A 35 -12.46 -8.14 -1.19
C ALA A 35 -13.35 -8.64 -2.32
N GLU A 36 -12.75 -8.98 -3.46
CA GLU A 36 -13.43 -9.68 -4.56
C GLU A 36 -13.62 -11.18 -4.24
N ALA A 37 -14.38 -11.89 -5.09
CA ALA A 37 -14.61 -13.33 -4.94
C ALA A 37 -13.30 -14.12 -4.95
N ASP A 38 -12.35 -13.70 -5.79
CA ASP A 38 -10.96 -14.16 -5.76
C ASP A 38 -10.06 -13.05 -5.20
N PRO A 39 -9.67 -13.10 -3.91
CA PRO A 39 -8.86 -12.07 -3.28
C PRO A 39 -7.35 -12.28 -3.47
N THR A 40 -6.93 -13.17 -4.38
CA THR A 40 -5.52 -13.59 -4.52
C THR A 40 -4.59 -12.40 -4.73
N ALA A 41 -4.97 -11.42 -5.55
CA ALA A 41 -4.14 -10.24 -5.81
C ALA A 41 -3.86 -9.40 -4.54
N ASP A 42 -4.80 -9.38 -3.61
CA ASP A 42 -4.72 -8.64 -2.35
C ASP A 42 -3.91 -9.42 -1.31
N VAL A 43 -4.29 -10.68 -1.06
CA VAL A 43 -3.74 -11.46 0.06
C VAL A 43 -2.36 -12.04 -0.22
N GLU A 44 -2.01 -12.27 -1.49
CA GLU A 44 -0.66 -12.67 -1.91
C GLU A 44 0.26 -11.47 -2.19
N GLY A 45 -0.27 -10.24 -2.07
CA GLY A 45 0.50 -9.00 -2.17
C GLY A 45 0.84 -8.54 -3.59
N PHE A 46 0.21 -9.11 -4.62
CA PHE A 46 0.50 -8.76 -6.01
C PHE A 46 0.09 -7.31 -6.36
N ASP A 47 -1.03 -6.82 -5.82
CA ASP A 47 -1.43 -5.41 -5.96
C ASP A 47 -0.39 -4.47 -5.32
N VAL A 48 0.05 -4.80 -4.10
CA VAL A 48 1.10 -4.04 -3.39
C VAL A 48 2.40 -4.04 -4.21
N ARG A 49 2.76 -5.18 -4.82
CA ARG A 49 3.99 -5.30 -5.63
C ARG A 49 3.99 -4.34 -6.81
N LEU A 50 2.86 -4.22 -7.52
CA LEU A 50 2.74 -3.27 -8.64
C LEU A 50 2.88 -1.82 -8.15
N LYS A 51 2.24 -1.49 -7.03
CA LYS A 51 2.35 -0.16 -6.40
C LYS A 51 3.77 0.16 -5.93
N VAL A 52 4.51 -0.84 -5.40
CA VAL A 52 5.92 -0.68 -5.05
C VAL A 52 6.78 -0.34 -6.26
N VAL A 53 6.57 -1.03 -7.39
CA VAL A 53 7.31 -0.75 -8.64
C VAL A 53 7.09 0.70 -9.09
N ILE A 54 5.83 1.13 -9.18
CA ILE A 54 5.48 2.50 -9.59
C ILE A 54 6.14 3.52 -8.66
N LEU A 55 5.93 3.37 -7.35
CA LEU A 55 6.46 4.32 -6.36
C LEU A 55 7.99 4.32 -6.31
N ALA A 56 8.65 3.17 -6.45
CA ALA A 56 10.10 3.10 -6.45
C ALA A 56 10.71 3.79 -7.68
N ASN A 57 10.12 3.58 -8.85
CA ASN A 57 10.58 4.17 -10.09
C ASN A 57 10.38 5.69 -10.07
N GLU A 58 9.21 6.17 -9.63
CA GLU A 58 8.88 7.60 -9.57
C GLU A 58 9.63 8.34 -8.45
N LEU A 59 9.64 7.81 -7.22
CA LEU A 59 10.18 8.54 -6.07
C LEU A 59 11.69 8.41 -5.92
N LEU A 60 12.27 7.28 -6.34
CA LEU A 60 13.68 6.96 -6.10
C LEU A 60 14.51 6.91 -7.40
N GLY A 61 13.88 7.08 -8.56
CA GLY A 61 14.54 6.92 -9.87
C GLY A 61 15.01 5.49 -10.10
N ALA A 62 14.27 4.51 -9.57
CA ALA A 62 14.56 3.10 -9.80
C ALA A 62 14.17 2.68 -11.23
N ASN A 63 14.58 1.49 -11.63
CA ASN A 63 14.15 0.85 -12.88
C ASN A 63 13.70 -0.59 -12.60
N LEU A 64 12.86 -0.75 -11.57
CA LEU A 64 12.35 -2.03 -11.15
C LEU A 64 11.22 -2.49 -12.06
N LYS A 65 11.16 -3.80 -12.30
CA LYS A 65 10.02 -4.53 -12.84
C LYS A 65 9.36 -5.34 -11.72
N PRO A 66 8.11 -5.80 -11.90
CA PRO A 66 7.46 -6.65 -10.89
C PRO A 66 8.26 -7.90 -10.50
N ALA A 67 9.05 -8.46 -11.42
CA ALA A 67 9.89 -9.62 -11.15
C ALA A 67 11.09 -9.30 -10.22
N ASP A 68 11.49 -8.03 -10.12
CA ASP A 68 12.62 -7.58 -9.29
C ASP A 68 12.20 -7.32 -7.84
N VAL A 69 10.90 -7.35 -7.55
CA VAL A 69 10.32 -7.09 -6.22
C VAL A 69 9.91 -8.41 -5.58
N SER A 70 10.57 -8.75 -4.48
CA SER A 70 10.19 -9.94 -3.69
C SER A 70 8.78 -9.77 -3.12
N CYS A 71 8.00 -10.85 -3.08
CA CYS A 71 6.58 -10.79 -2.74
C CYS A 71 6.15 -11.99 -1.91
N ILE A 72 5.76 -11.72 -0.68
CA ILE A 72 5.19 -12.68 0.25
C ILE A 72 3.87 -12.09 0.76
N GLY A 73 2.80 -12.87 0.64
CA GLY A 73 1.47 -12.52 1.12
C GLY A 73 1.25 -12.76 2.60
N ILE A 74 0.01 -12.55 3.04
CA ILE A 74 -0.45 -12.73 4.42
C ILE A 74 -1.08 -14.10 4.68
N SER A 75 -1.33 -14.91 3.64
CA SER A 75 -2.08 -16.17 3.72
C SER A 75 -1.46 -17.24 4.62
N LYS A 76 -0.15 -17.14 4.90
CA LYS A 76 0.58 -18.08 5.77
C LYS A 76 0.64 -17.65 7.24
N LEU A 77 0.14 -16.46 7.58
CA LEU A 77 0.10 -16.01 8.98
C LEU A 77 -0.98 -16.79 9.74
N SER A 78 -0.57 -17.43 10.84
CA SER A 78 -1.49 -18.15 11.71
C SER A 78 -2.13 -17.20 12.73
N PRO A 79 -3.31 -17.56 13.28
CA PRO A 79 -3.88 -16.85 14.42
C PRO A 79 -2.90 -16.72 15.61
N THR A 80 -2.04 -17.72 15.81
CA THR A 80 -1.01 -17.71 16.86
C THR A 80 0.04 -16.62 16.61
N ASP A 81 0.48 -16.43 15.37
CA ASP A 81 1.45 -15.37 15.01
C ASP A 81 0.88 -13.99 15.30
N ILE A 82 -0.40 -13.79 14.96
CA ILE A 82 -1.12 -12.54 15.20
C ILE A 82 -1.28 -12.28 16.71
N GLN A 83 -1.74 -13.28 17.48
CA GLN A 83 -1.92 -13.15 18.92
C GLN A 83 -0.59 -12.94 19.65
N THR A 84 0.49 -13.56 19.20
CA THR A 84 1.82 -13.39 19.78
C THR A 84 2.31 -11.97 19.59
N ALA A 85 2.13 -11.40 18.39
CA ALA A 85 2.51 -10.02 18.13
C ALA A 85 1.78 -9.02 19.04
N ALA A 86 0.47 -9.24 19.28
CA ALA A 86 -0.30 -8.40 20.19
C ALA A 86 0.24 -8.43 21.64
N ARG A 87 0.76 -9.57 22.10
CA ARG A 87 1.37 -9.70 23.44
C ARG A 87 2.73 -9.02 23.56
N THR A 88 3.43 -8.83 22.43
CA THR A 88 4.73 -8.15 22.38
C THR A 88 4.61 -6.72 21.84
N GLU A 89 3.47 -6.07 22.10
CA GLU A 89 3.21 -4.67 21.72
C GLU A 89 3.53 -4.37 20.24
N SER A 90 3.11 -5.26 19.35
CA SER A 90 3.34 -5.15 17.92
C SER A 90 2.12 -5.60 17.11
N ARG A 91 2.09 -5.25 15.83
CA ARG A 91 1.03 -5.60 14.88
C ARG A 91 1.60 -6.10 13.58
N TRP A 92 0.94 -7.06 12.96
CA TRP A 92 1.30 -7.50 11.61
C TRP A 92 0.68 -6.57 10.58
N LYS A 93 1.48 -6.15 9.60
CA LYS A 93 1.05 -5.36 8.44
C LYS A 93 1.67 -5.93 7.17
N LEU A 94 0.94 -5.95 6.07
CA LEU A 94 1.53 -6.22 4.75
C LEU A 94 2.21 -4.94 4.27
N ILE A 95 3.54 -4.93 4.27
CA ILE A 95 4.33 -3.74 3.95
C ILE A 95 4.95 -3.87 2.56
N GLY A 96 4.60 -2.93 1.70
CA GLY A 96 5.36 -2.65 0.48
C GLY A 96 6.44 -1.63 0.78
N SER A 97 7.68 -1.88 0.38
CA SER A 97 8.80 -0.99 0.64
C SER A 97 9.78 -0.92 -0.53
N ALA A 98 10.49 0.21 -0.61
CA ALA A 98 11.67 0.34 -1.44
C ALA A 98 12.74 1.16 -0.73
N VAL A 99 13.99 0.72 -0.81
CA VAL A 99 15.13 1.29 -0.09
C VAL A 99 16.30 1.51 -1.05
N ARG A 100 16.98 2.65 -0.92
CA ARG A 100 18.30 2.87 -1.54
C ARG A 100 19.35 2.24 -0.63
N ASN A 101 20.06 1.24 -1.14
CA ASN A 101 21.13 0.53 -0.45
C ASN A 101 22.40 1.39 -0.40
N ALA A 102 23.36 1.00 0.44
CA ALA A 102 24.63 1.72 0.61
C ALA A 102 25.48 1.77 -0.67
N ASP A 103 25.31 0.79 -1.57
CA ASP A 103 25.97 0.74 -2.88
C ASP A 103 25.25 1.59 -3.96
N GLY A 104 24.18 2.30 -3.59
CA GLY A 104 23.39 3.14 -4.47
C GLY A 104 22.28 2.41 -5.23
N THR A 105 22.23 1.07 -5.19
CA THR A 105 21.15 0.28 -5.81
C THR A 105 19.83 0.48 -5.06
N ILE A 106 18.71 0.20 -5.72
CA ILE A 106 17.37 0.28 -5.11
C ILE A 106 16.76 -1.11 -5.11
N SER A 107 16.33 -1.56 -3.94
CA SER A 107 15.62 -2.83 -3.76
C SER A 107 14.17 -2.56 -3.36
N GLY A 108 13.25 -3.36 -3.89
CA GLY A 108 11.83 -3.35 -3.53
C GLY A 108 11.40 -4.66 -2.90
N SER A 109 10.44 -4.62 -1.97
CA SER A 109 9.88 -5.83 -1.36
C SER A 109 8.43 -5.64 -0.92
N VAL A 110 7.71 -6.75 -0.85
CA VAL A 110 6.39 -6.89 -0.24
C VAL A 110 6.43 -8.08 0.71
N ALA A 111 6.18 -7.85 1.99
CA ALA A 111 6.13 -8.92 2.98
C ALA A 111 5.27 -8.52 4.19
N PRO A 112 4.69 -9.49 4.91
CA PRO A 112 4.18 -9.24 6.24
C PRO A 112 5.33 -8.84 7.16
N GLN A 113 5.14 -7.78 7.93
CA GLN A 113 6.10 -7.29 8.91
C GLN A 113 5.41 -7.06 10.25
N GLN A 114 6.09 -7.44 11.33
CA GLN A 114 5.68 -7.14 12.69
C GLN A 114 6.20 -5.76 13.07
N LEU A 115 5.30 -4.79 13.19
CA LEU A 115 5.62 -3.41 13.53
C LEU A 115 5.31 -3.11 14.99
N PRO A 116 6.23 -2.49 15.75
CA PRO A 116 5.94 -2.07 17.12
C PRO A 116 4.82 -1.02 17.15
N LEU A 117 4.05 -0.94 18.24
CA LEU A 117 2.90 -0.03 18.34
C LEU A 117 3.26 1.46 18.15
N GLY A 118 4.50 1.86 18.45
CA GLY A 118 4.99 3.22 18.20
C GLY A 118 5.32 3.53 16.74
N HIS A 119 5.30 2.53 15.85
CA HIS A 119 5.56 2.73 14.43
C HIS A 119 4.40 3.47 13.75
N PRO A 120 4.64 4.48 12.89
CA PRO A 120 3.58 5.29 12.27
C PRO A 120 2.54 4.45 11.50
N LEU A 121 2.97 3.35 10.89
CA LEU A 121 2.08 2.45 10.13
C LEU A 121 1.32 1.45 11.01
N ALA A 122 1.75 1.20 12.25
CA ALA A 122 1.12 0.19 13.11
C ALA A 122 -0.34 0.58 13.46
N GLY A 123 -0.61 1.88 13.64
CA GLY A 123 -1.93 2.41 13.96
C GLY A 123 -2.93 2.48 12.79
N VAL A 124 -2.49 2.20 11.56
CA VAL A 124 -3.33 2.34 10.36
C VAL A 124 -4.24 1.11 10.21
N ASN A 125 -5.54 1.31 10.36
CA ASN A 125 -6.52 0.22 10.48
C ASN A 125 -7.60 0.26 9.38
N GLY A 126 -8.32 -0.86 9.26
CA GLY A 126 -9.39 -1.03 8.27
C GLY A 126 -8.84 -1.06 6.85
N ALA A 127 -9.61 -0.52 5.90
CA ALA A 127 -9.20 -0.43 4.49
C ALA A 127 -8.36 0.83 4.17
N THR A 128 -7.79 1.47 5.20
CA THR A 128 -6.96 2.67 5.06
C THR A 128 -5.58 2.30 4.54
N ASN A 129 -5.08 3.08 3.58
CA ASN A 129 -3.71 3.00 3.11
C ASN A 129 -2.84 4.06 3.79
N ALA A 130 -1.54 3.81 3.86
CA ALA A 130 -0.58 4.79 4.32
C ALA A 130 0.80 4.56 3.70
N VAL A 131 1.54 5.64 3.47
CA VAL A 131 2.93 5.63 2.99
C VAL A 131 3.77 6.48 3.91
N SER A 132 4.84 5.90 4.44
CA SER A 132 5.87 6.57 5.22
C SER A 132 7.11 6.81 4.35
N LEU A 133 7.50 8.08 4.23
CA LEU A 133 8.68 8.55 3.54
C LEU A 133 9.74 8.93 4.57
N ASN A 134 10.90 8.28 4.50
CA ASN A 134 12.06 8.67 5.29
C ASN A 134 12.86 9.69 4.52
N THR A 135 12.94 10.91 5.05
CA THR A 135 13.66 12.03 4.47
C THR A 135 14.88 12.37 5.31
N GLU A 136 15.88 12.98 4.70
CA GLU A 136 17.12 13.34 5.40
C GLU A 136 16.91 14.46 6.43
N LEU A 137 16.09 15.46 6.11
CA LEU A 137 15.95 16.67 6.93
C LEU A 137 14.65 16.72 7.75
N LEU A 138 13.53 16.28 7.19
CA LEU A 138 12.23 16.31 7.87
C LEU A 138 11.99 15.06 8.73
N GLY A 139 12.90 14.07 8.66
CA GLY A 139 12.68 12.75 9.23
C GLY A 139 11.58 12.00 8.50
N SER A 140 10.78 11.23 9.26
CA SER A 140 9.72 10.41 8.71
C SER A 140 8.43 11.20 8.52
N VAL A 141 7.88 11.18 7.30
CA VAL A 141 6.60 11.80 6.94
C VAL A 141 5.64 10.71 6.51
N THR A 142 4.52 10.56 7.22
CA THR A 142 3.48 9.58 6.87
C THR A 142 2.26 10.27 6.29
N VAL A 143 1.86 9.82 5.10
CA VAL A 143 0.60 10.21 4.45
C VAL A 143 -0.38 9.05 4.60
N THR A 144 -1.59 9.33 5.08
CA THR A 144 -2.63 8.33 5.35
C THR A 144 -3.96 8.76 4.73
N GLY A 145 -4.72 7.79 4.22
CA GLY A 145 -6.01 8.07 3.60
C GLY A 145 -6.65 6.84 2.98
N PRO A 146 -7.85 6.99 2.41
CA PRO A 146 -8.49 5.91 1.66
C PRO A 146 -7.63 5.52 0.45
N GLY A 147 -7.37 4.23 0.30
CA GLY A 147 -6.54 3.68 -0.79
C GLY A 147 -7.31 3.20 -2.02
N ALA A 148 -8.63 3.10 -1.89
CA ALA A 148 -9.56 2.65 -2.91
C ALA A 148 -10.93 3.26 -2.59
N GLY A 149 -11.80 3.34 -3.61
CA GLY A 149 -13.15 3.86 -3.47
C GLY A 149 -13.57 4.62 -4.72
N ARG A 150 -14.86 4.58 -5.05
CA ARG A 150 -15.35 5.13 -6.33
C ARG A 150 -15.11 6.63 -6.43
N MET A 151 -15.35 7.37 -5.35
CA MET A 151 -15.19 8.82 -5.32
C MET A 151 -13.72 9.22 -5.34
N GLU A 152 -12.89 8.53 -4.57
CA GLU A 152 -11.47 8.76 -4.42
C GLU A 152 -10.73 8.49 -5.74
N THR A 153 -11.03 7.35 -6.37
CA THR A 153 -10.45 6.99 -7.67
C THR A 153 -10.94 7.92 -8.77
N ALA A 154 -12.23 8.28 -8.81
CA ALA A 154 -12.74 9.24 -9.79
C ALA A 154 -12.12 10.63 -9.62
N TYR A 155 -11.92 11.07 -8.38
CA TYR A 155 -11.26 12.34 -8.07
C TYR A 155 -9.81 12.35 -8.55
N ALA A 156 -9.05 11.28 -8.30
CA ALA A 156 -7.66 11.16 -8.77
C ALA A 156 -7.58 11.27 -10.30
N LEU A 157 -8.45 10.54 -11.02
CA LEU A 157 -8.52 10.61 -12.49
C LEU A 157 -8.87 12.02 -12.99
N LEU A 158 -9.87 12.67 -12.39
CA LEU A 158 -10.26 14.02 -12.78
C LEU A 158 -9.14 15.04 -12.53
N SER A 159 -8.46 14.92 -11.38
CA SER A 159 -7.31 15.76 -11.04
C SER A 159 -6.21 15.65 -12.11
N ASP A 160 -5.88 14.43 -12.54
CA ASP A 160 -4.87 14.21 -13.59
C ASP A 160 -5.31 14.77 -14.95
N ILE A 161 -6.58 14.59 -15.33
CA ILE A 161 -7.13 15.16 -16.57
C ILE A 161 -7.02 16.69 -16.58
N VAL A 162 -7.38 17.34 -15.46
CA VAL A 162 -7.25 18.79 -15.31
C VAL A 162 -5.79 19.19 -15.37
N ALA A 163 -4.89 18.49 -14.69
CA ALA A 163 -3.46 18.76 -14.73
C ALA A 163 -2.90 18.67 -16.15
N ILE A 164 -3.22 17.61 -16.90
CA ILE A 164 -2.82 17.43 -18.30
C ILE A 164 -3.35 18.57 -19.18
N HIS A 165 -4.62 18.96 -19.01
CA HIS A 165 -5.22 20.06 -19.74
C HIS A 165 -4.53 21.39 -19.45
N THR A 166 -4.21 21.67 -18.19
CA THR A 166 -3.52 22.92 -17.81
C THR A 166 -2.05 22.94 -18.24
N ALA A 167 -1.39 21.77 -18.32
CA ALA A 167 -0.02 21.64 -18.79
C ALA A 167 0.11 21.79 -20.32
N HIS A 168 -0.98 21.59 -21.07
CA HIS A 168 -1.09 21.90 -22.49
C HIS A 168 -1.91 23.19 -22.66
N PRO A 169 -1.32 24.40 -22.54
CA PRO A 169 -2.07 25.63 -22.80
C PRO A 169 -2.70 25.53 -24.20
N PRO A 170 -3.92 26.04 -24.39
CA PRO A 170 -4.61 25.92 -25.67
C PRO A 170 -3.74 26.49 -26.79
N GLU A 171 -3.50 25.70 -27.84
CA GLU A 171 -3.22 26.25 -29.16
C GLU A 171 -4.45 27.06 -29.54
N PHE A 172 -4.45 28.35 -29.19
CA PHE A 172 -5.34 29.29 -29.84
C PHE A 172 -4.96 29.25 -31.31
N ALA A 173 -5.79 28.54 -32.09
CA ALA A 173 -5.88 28.70 -33.52
C ALA A 173 -5.82 30.22 -33.78
N LYS A 174 -4.75 30.65 -34.45
CA LYS A 174 -4.70 31.96 -35.06
C LYS A 174 -5.75 31.97 -36.16
N GLU A 175 -7.01 32.17 -35.79
CA GLU A 175 -7.99 32.71 -36.70
C GLU A 175 -7.95 34.23 -36.64
N ALA A 176 -7.99 34.80 -37.85
CA ALA A 176 -8.25 36.18 -38.25
C ALA A 176 -7.04 37.14 -38.33
N ALA A 177 -6.42 37.17 -39.52
CA ALA A 177 -6.62 38.26 -40.49
C ALA A 177 -6.24 37.78 -41.90
#